data_AF-A0A7J3C9B1-F1
#
_entry.id   AF-A0A7J3C9B1-F1
#
_cell.length_a   1.000
_cell.length_b   1.000
_cell.length_c   1.000
_cell.angle_alpha   90.00
_cell.angle_beta   90.00
_cell.angle_gamma   90.00
#
_symmetry.space_group_name_H-M   'P 1'
#
loop_
_entity.id
_entity.type
_entity.pdbx_description
1 polymer ?
#
loop_
_entity_poly.entity_id
_entity_poly.type
_entity_poly.pdbx_seq_one_letter_code
_entity_poly.pdbx_strand_id
1 'polypeptide(L)'
;MTNGIYQKLRKEGDYVPRFLIKLWQIRIKEKFGLEVDSDIAEIIVKIVHERSTWKTSRAEKYITALLRMKGESKEQAEKEARDLVRTVLD
;
A
#
# COMPACT_ATOMS: atom_id res chain seq x y z
N MET A 1 11.17 18.44 3.03
CA MET A 1 11.37 17.29 3.96
C MET A 1 10.75 15.97 3.44
N THR A 2 10.45 15.86 2.14
CA THR A 2 9.77 14.71 1.51
C THR A 2 10.71 13.56 1.12
N ASN A 3 12.01 13.83 0.97
CA ASN A 3 12.99 12.82 0.53
C ASN A 3 13.18 11.65 1.50
N GLY A 4 12.89 11.80 2.80
CA GLY A 4 13.22 10.79 3.81
C GLY A 4 12.34 9.52 3.74
N ILE A 5 11.06 9.66 3.42
CA ILE A 5 10.10 8.53 3.38
C ILE A 5 10.34 7.69 2.13
N TYR A 6 10.42 8.33 0.97
CA TYR A 6 10.76 7.68 -0.30
C TYR A 6 12.13 7.01 -0.26
N GLN A 7 13.14 7.63 0.37
CA GLN A 7 14.45 7.00 0.54
C GLN A 7 14.43 5.79 1.48
N LYS A 8 13.60 5.79 2.54
CA LYS A 8 13.43 4.62 3.41
C LYS A 8 12.79 3.44 2.68
N LEU A 9 11.74 3.70 1.88
CA LEU A 9 11.08 2.67 1.06
C LEU A 9 11.98 2.09 -0.05
N ARG A 10 12.99 2.85 -0.49
CA ARG A 10 13.98 2.41 -1.48
C ARG A 10 15.16 1.62 -0.89
N LYS A 11 15.51 1.86 0.39
CA LYS A 11 16.67 1.27 1.07
C LYS A 11 16.40 -0.10 1.69
N GLU A 12 15.15 -0.38 2.07
CA GLU A 12 14.71 -1.74 2.37
C GLU A 12 14.51 -2.41 1.01
N GLY A 13 15.58 -3.04 0.50
CA GLY A 13 15.60 -3.65 -0.83
C GLY A 13 14.38 -4.54 -1.05
N ASP A 14 13.59 -4.21 -2.06
CA ASP A 14 12.69 -5.11 -2.78
C ASP A 14 12.10 -4.29 -3.92
N TYR A 15 12.89 -4.16 -4.99
CA TYR A 15 12.38 -3.66 -6.25
C TYR A 15 11.17 -4.52 -6.65
N VAL A 16 10.00 -3.90 -6.81
CA VAL A 16 8.83 -4.57 -7.38
C VAL A 16 8.78 -4.26 -8.87
N PRO A 17 8.92 -5.26 -9.75
CA PRO A 17 8.72 -5.08 -11.17
C PRO A 17 7.38 -4.40 -11.51
N ARG A 18 7.42 -3.40 -12.40
CA ARG A 18 6.23 -2.61 -12.78
C ARG A 18 5.06 -3.46 -13.28
N PHE A 19 5.33 -4.58 -13.95
CA PHE A 19 4.27 -5.48 -14.41
C PHE A 19 3.55 -6.17 -13.25
N LEU A 20 4.24 -6.50 -12.15
CA LEU A 20 3.62 -7.08 -10.96
C LEU A 20 2.69 -6.07 -10.29
N ILE A 21 3.09 -4.80 -10.21
CA ILE A 21 2.22 -3.73 -9.69
C ILE A 21 0.91 -3.68 -10.49
N LYS A 22 0.99 -3.68 -11.82
CA LYS A 22 -0.20 -3.67 -12.69
C LYS A 22 -1.06 -4.91 -12.51
N LEU A 23 -0.46 -6.10 -12.46
CA LEU A 23 -1.19 -7.36 -12.23
C LEU A 23 -1.95 -7.33 -10.89
N TRP A 24 -1.33 -6.76 -9.86
CA TRP A 24 -1.97 -6.64 -8.55
C TRP A 24 -3.07 -5.58 -8.53
N GLN A 25 -2.94 -4.46 -9.23
CA GLN A 25 -4.05 -3.50 -9.41
C GLN A 25 -5.26 -4.19 -10.06
N ILE A 26 -5.03 -4.97 -11.12
CA ILE A 26 -6.08 -5.74 -11.81
C ILE A 26 -6.70 -6.76 -10.84
N ARG A 27 -5.88 -7.56 -10.16
CA ARG A 27 -6.34 -8.58 -9.20
C ARG A 27 -7.16 -7.97 -8.06
N ILE A 28 -6.74 -6.83 -7.52
CA ILE A 28 -7.45 -6.15 -6.43
C ILE A 28 -8.83 -5.67 -6.92
N LYS A 29 -8.88 -5.08 -8.13
CA LYS A 29 -10.14 -4.68 -8.75
C LYS A 29 -11.06 -5.86 -9.01
N GLU A 30 -10.55 -6.95 -9.58
CA GLU A 30 -11.35 -8.14 -9.92
C GLU A 30 -11.86 -8.88 -8.69
N LYS A 31 -11.04 -9.02 -7.65
CA LYS A 31 -11.41 -9.79 -6.45
C LYS A 31 -12.20 -9.00 -5.43
N PHE A 32 -11.93 -7.71 -5.28
CA PHE A 32 -12.45 -6.90 -4.19
C PHE A 32 -13.25 -5.69 -4.66
N GLY A 33 -13.29 -5.41 -5.98
CA GLY A 33 -13.98 -4.24 -6.52
C GLY A 33 -13.29 -2.91 -6.21
N LEU A 34 -12.01 -2.94 -5.78
CA LEU A 34 -11.27 -1.75 -5.36
C LEU A 34 -10.31 -1.28 -6.46
N GLU A 35 -10.35 0.01 -6.78
CA GLU A 35 -9.32 0.64 -7.60
C GLU A 35 -8.25 1.26 -6.70
N VAL A 36 -6.99 0.94 -6.96
CA VAL A 36 -5.87 1.42 -6.17
C VAL A 36 -4.78 1.99 -7.07
N ASP A 37 -4.12 3.04 -6.61
CA ASP A 37 -2.99 3.64 -7.29
C ASP A 37 -1.76 2.71 -7.26
N SER A 38 -0.83 2.94 -8.19
CA SER A 38 0.34 2.06 -8.35
C SER A 38 1.27 2.06 -7.12
N ASP A 39 1.34 3.17 -6.39
CA ASP A 39 2.12 3.31 -5.15
C ASP A 39 1.53 2.47 -4.00
N ILE A 40 0.20 2.46 -3.88
CA ILE A 40 -0.55 1.62 -2.94
C ILE A 40 -0.41 0.14 -3.33
N ALA A 41 -0.58 -0.19 -4.61
CA ALA A 41 -0.40 -1.56 -5.11
C ALA A 41 1.02 -2.07 -4.86
N GLU A 42 2.05 -1.24 -5.04
CA GLU A 42 3.44 -1.61 -4.72
C GLU A 42 3.61 -2.00 -3.24
N ILE A 43 3.01 -1.24 -2.32
CA ILE A 43 3.04 -1.56 -0.88
C ILE A 43 2.37 -2.91 -0.61
N ILE A 44 1.21 -3.17 -1.24
CA ILE A 44 0.52 -4.46 -1.11
C ILE A 44 1.39 -5.62 -1.63
N VAL A 45 2.02 -5.48 -2.80
CA VAL A 45 2.89 -6.53 -3.35
C VAL A 45 4.04 -6.86 -2.42
N LYS A 46 4.62 -5.85 -1.75
CA LYS A 46 5.74 -6.04 -0.81
C LYS A 46 5.37 -6.81 0.45
N ILE A 47 4.10 -6.85 0.82
CA ILE A 47 3.65 -7.46 2.09
C ILE A 47 2.79 -8.69 1.89
N VAL A 48 2.24 -8.93 0.69
CA VAL A 48 1.25 -9.99 0.46
C VAL A 48 1.79 -11.40 0.69
N HIS A 49 3.10 -11.59 0.60
CA HIS A 49 3.76 -12.85 0.87
C HIS A 49 4.14 -13.04 2.35
N GLU A 50 3.91 -12.04 3.21
CA GLU A 50 4.37 -12.04 4.59
C GLU A 50 3.25 -11.76 5.60
N ARG A 51 2.92 -12.78 6.40
CA ARG A 51 1.92 -12.69 7.49
C ARG A 51 2.54 -12.16 8.79
N SER A 52 3.07 -10.94 8.75
CA SER A 52 3.60 -10.28 9.96
C SER A 52 2.74 -9.08 10.35
N THR A 53 2.21 -9.09 11.57
CA THR A 53 1.41 -7.99 12.14
C THR A 53 2.15 -6.64 12.11
N TRP A 54 3.48 -6.68 12.21
CA TRP A 54 4.28 -5.46 12.10
C TRP A 54 4.30 -4.90 10.67
N LYS A 55 4.38 -5.77 9.65
CA LYS A 55 4.39 -5.36 8.25
C LYS A 55 3.00 -4.89 7.79
N THR A 56 1.92 -5.49 8.26
CA THR A 56 0.56 -5.00 8.00
C THR A 56 0.34 -3.61 8.60
N SER A 57 0.69 -3.40 9.87
CA SER A 57 0.61 -2.07 10.49
C SER A 57 1.49 -1.02 9.77
N ARG A 58 2.65 -1.44 9.25
CA ARG A 58 3.53 -0.56 8.46
C ARG A 58 2.92 -0.20 7.11
N ALA A 59 2.27 -1.15 6.45
CA ALA A 59 1.54 -0.92 5.21
C ALA A 59 0.40 0.07 5.38
N GLU A 60 -0.42 -0.10 6.42
CA GLU A 60 -1.48 0.85 6.76
C GLU A 60 -0.93 2.27 6.91
N LYS A 61 0.19 2.43 7.63
CA LYS A 61 0.86 3.74 7.80
C LYS A 61 1.33 4.34 6.48
N TYR A 62 1.86 3.53 5.58
CA TYR A 62 2.34 4.00 4.29
C TYR A 62 1.22 4.37 3.34
N ILE A 63 0.18 3.55 3.26
CA ILE A 63 -1.01 3.84 2.48
C ILE A 63 -1.69 5.10 3.01
N THR A 64 -1.85 5.24 4.34
CA THR A 64 -2.36 6.46 4.97
C THR A 64 -1.57 7.69 4.54
N ALA A 65 -0.23 7.61 4.54
CA ALA A 65 0.61 8.74 4.12
C ALA A 65 0.38 9.12 2.65
N LEU A 66 0.22 8.15 1.76
CA LEU A 66 -0.05 8.39 0.34
C LEU A 66 -1.43 9.04 0.12
N LEU A 67 -2.47 8.55 0.80
CA LEU A 67 -3.82 9.10 0.72
C LEU A 67 -3.86 10.55 1.25
N ARG A 68 -3.18 10.81 2.37
CA ARG A 68 -3.02 12.19 2.90
C ARG A 68 -2.30 13.11 1.93
N MET A 69 -1.31 12.61 1.19
CA MET A 69 -0.62 13.39 0.15
C MET A 69 -1.55 13.72 -1.03
N LYS A 70 -2.59 12.93 -1.25
CA LYS A 70 -3.61 13.14 -2.28
C LYS A 70 -4.77 14.03 -1.82
N GLY A 71 -4.75 14.48 -0.57
CA GLY A 71 -5.69 15.48 -0.03
C GLY A 71 -6.72 14.93 0.95
N GLU A 72 -6.66 13.64 1.29
CA GLU A 72 -7.58 13.07 2.28
C GLU A 72 -7.29 13.55 3.70
N SER A 73 -8.36 13.61 4.52
CA SER A 73 -8.22 13.82 5.96
C SER A 73 -7.48 12.65 6.60
N LYS A 74 -6.86 12.90 7.76
CA LYS A 74 -6.10 11.87 8.46
C LYS A 74 -7.01 10.69 8.84
N GLU A 75 -8.19 10.99 9.38
CA GLU A 75 -9.15 10.00 9.86
C GLU A 75 -9.68 9.15 8.69
N GLN A 76 -9.97 9.77 7.54
CA GLN A 76 -10.42 9.05 6.35
C GLN A 76 -9.30 8.16 5.80
N ALA A 77 -8.10 8.71 5.63
CA ALA A 77 -6.95 7.97 5.12
C ALA A 77 -6.58 6.76 6.01
N GLU A 78 -6.64 6.91 7.34
CA GLU A 78 -6.38 5.80 8.27
C GLU A 78 -7.45 4.71 8.17
N LYS A 79 -8.72 5.10 7.98
CA LYS A 79 -9.82 4.15 7.80
C LYS A 79 -9.68 3.40 6.48
N GLU A 80 -9.50 4.10 5.37
CA GLU A 80 -9.35 3.51 4.05
C GLU A 80 -8.13 2.60 3.96
N ALA A 81 -6.99 3.02 4.50
CA ALA A 81 -5.78 2.19 4.54
C ALA A 81 -6.01 0.88 5.30
N ARG A 82 -6.68 0.93 6.45
CA ARG A 82 -7.00 -0.26 7.25
C ARG A 82 -7.98 -1.18 6.54
N ASP A 83 -9.05 -0.62 5.98
CA ASP A 83 -10.05 -1.39 5.25
C ASP A 83 -9.43 -2.07 4.03
N LEU A 84 -8.57 -1.38 3.29
CA LEU A 84 -7.84 -1.94 2.16
C LEU A 84 -6.91 -3.08 2.58
N VAL A 85 -6.04 -2.85 3.56
CA VAL A 85 -5.08 -3.85 4.03
C VAL A 85 -5.80 -5.10 4.54
N ARG A 86 -6.86 -4.92 5.34
CA ARG A 86 -7.68 -6.02 5.83
C ARG A 86 -8.34 -6.80 4.68
N THR A 87 -8.97 -6.09 3.74
CA THR A 87 -9.68 -6.73 2.63
C THR A 87 -8.75 -7.55 1.73
N VAL A 88 -7.51 -7.08 1.54
CA VAL A 88 -6.58 -7.71 0.59
C VAL A 88 -5.72 -8.81 1.22
N LEU A 89 -5.44 -8.74 2.53
CA LEU A 89 -4.48 -9.62 3.20
C LEU A 89 -5.07 -10.63 4.18
N ASP A 90 -6.32 -10.45 4.64
CA ASP A 90 -7.04 -11.46 5.43
C ASP A 90 -7.76 -12.47 4.54
#